data_AF-A0A6I7WK25-F1
#
_entry.id   AF-A0A6I7WK25-F1
#
_cell.length_a   1.000
_cell.length_b   1.000
_cell.length_c   1.000
_cell.angle_alpha   90.00
_cell.angle_beta   90.00
_cell.angle_gamma   90.00
#
_symmetry.space_group_name_H-M   'P 1'
#
loop_
_entity.id
_entity.type
_entity.pdbx_description
1 polymer ?
#
loop_
_entity_poly.entity_id
_entity_poly.type
_entity_poly.pdbx_seq_one_letter_code
_entity_poly.pdbx_strand_id
1 'polypeptide(L)'
;VKTKGRQIELSDNFAAIFEYYITNIRPKFKNSTKSTYVFLSLKDGLPLSVNTPNESLKTLIKKHPQFEKMLTPHILRNTFHDLLSEKLDSTLDGHGPIAKQGIKTTLQEYAGGWSPGSSMVHKYPKGSIQRRVGELHLALQNKILEETNDGN
;
A
#
# COMPACT_ATOMS: atom_id res chain seq x y z
N VAL A 1 9.98 18.11 3.69
CA VAL A 1 9.72 16.78 4.31
C VAL A 1 10.77 15.80 3.79
N LYS A 2 11.79 15.45 4.60
CA LYS A 2 12.83 14.48 4.19
C LYS A 2 12.32 13.07 4.49
N THR A 3 11.96 12.30 3.47
CA THR A 3 11.73 10.85 3.60
C THR A 3 13.07 10.19 3.91
N LYS A 4 13.16 9.43 5.00
CA LYS A 4 14.38 8.68 5.32
C LYS A 4 14.54 7.55 4.28
N GLY A 5 15.75 7.39 3.76
CA GLY A 5 16.10 6.21 2.97
C GLY A 5 15.86 4.96 3.81
N ARG A 6 15.36 3.90 3.18
CA ARG A 6 15.13 2.60 3.83
C ARG A 6 15.42 1.48 2.85
N GLN A 7 15.77 0.33 3.40
CA GLN A 7 15.83 -0.90 2.64
C GLN A 7 14.44 -1.54 2.61
N ILE A 8 14.09 -2.10 1.45
CA ILE A 8 12.85 -2.83 1.23
C ILE A 8 13.25 -4.14 0.57
N GLU A 9 12.89 -5.23 1.21
CA GLU A 9 13.11 -6.58 0.71
C GLU A 9 12.14 -6.85 -0.44
N LEU A 10 12.67 -7.44 -1.52
CA LEU A 10 11.87 -7.89 -2.64
C LEU A 10 11.82 -9.41 -2.61
N SER A 11 10.67 -10.00 -2.92
CA SER A 11 10.62 -11.43 -3.21
C SER A 11 11.34 -11.73 -4.53
N ASP A 12 11.79 -12.97 -4.71
CA ASP A 12 12.49 -13.40 -5.93
C ASP A 12 11.68 -13.10 -7.20
N ASN A 13 10.37 -13.37 -7.16
CA ASN A 13 9.47 -13.06 -8.28
C ASN A 13 9.42 -11.56 -8.60
N PHE A 14 9.43 -10.71 -7.58
CA PHE A 14 9.40 -9.27 -7.79
C PHE A 14 10.76 -8.75 -8.26
N ALA A 15 11.85 -9.26 -7.70
CA ALA A 15 13.21 -8.98 -8.16
C ALA A 15 13.39 -9.35 -9.65
N ALA A 16 12.89 -10.52 -10.07
CA ALA A 16 12.92 -10.97 -11.46
C ALA A 16 12.18 -10.03 -12.42
N ILE A 17 11.06 -9.43 -12.00
CA ILE A 17 10.34 -8.43 -12.81
C ILE A 17 11.21 -7.18 -13.02
N PHE A 18 11.87 -6.70 -11.96
CA PHE A 18 12.78 -5.56 -12.06
C PHE A 18 13.99 -5.88 -12.92
N GLU A 19 14.61 -7.04 -12.72
CA GLU A 19 15.74 -7.50 -13.50
C GLU A 19 15.38 -7.58 -14.99
N TYR A 20 14.26 -8.22 -15.34
CA TYR A 20 13.79 -8.29 -16.71
C TYR A 20 13.54 -6.90 -17.31
N TYR A 21 12.90 -6.01 -16.56
CA TYR A 21 12.71 -4.63 -17.00
C TYR A 21 14.05 -3.92 -17.27
N ILE A 22 15.00 -4.00 -16.34
CA ILE A 22 16.30 -3.31 -16.41
C ILE A 22 17.17 -3.86 -17.55
N THR A 23 17.16 -5.17 -17.78
CA THR A 23 18.05 -5.85 -18.73
C THR A 23 17.45 -5.98 -20.14
N ASN A 24 16.13 -6.14 -20.27
CA ASN A 24 15.49 -6.45 -21.55
C ASN A 24 14.61 -5.32 -22.11
N ILE A 25 14.03 -4.48 -21.24
CA ILE A 25 13.06 -3.45 -21.64
C ILE A 25 13.69 -2.07 -21.66
N ARG A 26 14.24 -1.62 -20.53
CA ARG A 26 14.86 -0.30 -20.34
C ARG A 26 15.95 0.02 -21.37
N PRO A 27 16.83 -0.91 -21.81
CA PRO A 27 17.87 -0.58 -22.78
C PRO A 27 17.33 -0.16 -24.14
N LYS A 28 16.09 -0.57 -24.49
CA LYS A 28 15.41 -0.20 -25.73
C LYS A 28 14.95 1.27 -25.74
N PHE A 29 15.03 1.97 -24.61
CA PHE A 29 14.56 3.35 -24.50
C PHE A 29 15.65 4.28 -25.03
N LYS A 30 15.23 5.37 -25.68
CA LYS A 30 16.16 6.39 -26.18
C LYS A 30 17.05 6.89 -25.04
N ASN A 31 18.36 7.03 -25.24
CA ASN A 31 19.32 7.53 -24.25
C ASN A 31 19.33 6.77 -22.90
N SER A 32 18.87 5.51 -22.83
CA SER A 32 18.74 4.75 -21.58
C SER A 32 20.04 4.60 -20.77
N THR A 33 21.20 4.65 -21.42
CA THR A 33 22.53 4.56 -20.80
C THR A 33 23.00 5.87 -20.16
N LYS A 34 22.34 7.00 -20.45
CA LYS A 34 22.74 8.33 -19.94
C LYS A 34 22.14 8.67 -18.57
N SER A 35 21.21 7.87 -18.08
CA SER A 35 20.49 8.09 -16.82
C SER A 35 20.75 6.96 -15.84
N THR A 36 20.96 7.30 -14.56
CA THR A 36 21.09 6.33 -13.46
C THR A 36 19.74 5.92 -12.85
N TYR A 37 18.65 6.57 -13.25
CA TYR A 37 17.31 6.26 -12.75
C TYR A 37 16.76 4.97 -13.35
N VAL A 38 16.08 4.16 -12.56
CA VAL A 38 15.48 2.89 -13.02
C VAL A 38 14.37 3.17 -14.04
N PHE A 39 13.39 4.00 -13.69
CA PHE A 39 12.24 4.27 -14.56
C PHE A 39 12.45 5.51 -15.42
N LEU A 40 12.44 5.30 -16.74
CA LEU A 40 12.69 6.33 -17.74
C LEU A 40 11.47 6.57 -18.64
N SER A 41 11.40 7.76 -19.21
CA SER A 41 10.49 8.09 -20.30
C SER A 41 10.98 7.44 -21.60
N LEU A 42 10.05 6.78 -22.30
CA LEU A 42 10.29 6.17 -23.61
C LEU A 42 10.73 7.21 -24.66
N LYS A 43 10.29 8.46 -24.52
CA LYS A 43 10.44 9.51 -25.54
C LYS A 43 11.86 10.07 -25.61
N ASP A 44 12.49 10.27 -24.44
CA ASP A 44 13.70 11.07 -24.30
C ASP A 44 14.79 10.43 -23.42
N GLY A 45 14.45 9.38 -22.66
CA GLY A 45 15.36 8.73 -21.72
C GLY A 45 15.54 9.46 -20.39
N LEU A 46 14.74 10.50 -20.14
CA LEU A 46 14.77 11.24 -18.89
C LEU A 46 13.99 10.49 -17.81
N PRO A 47 14.28 10.74 -16.51
CA PRO A 47 13.50 10.15 -15.42
C PRO A 47 12.01 10.47 -15.56
N LEU A 48 11.15 9.52 -15.20
CA LEU A 48 9.71 9.77 -15.17
C LEU A 48 9.36 10.90 -14.21
N SER A 49 8.34 11.67 -14.55
CA SER A 49 7.86 12.74 -13.69
C SER A 49 7.13 12.15 -12.48
N VAL A 50 7.06 12.92 -11.39
CA VAL A 50 6.29 12.55 -10.19
C VAL A 50 4.80 12.31 -10.50
N ASN A 51 4.28 12.88 -11.60
CA ASN A 51 2.90 12.69 -12.02
C ASN A 51 2.68 11.45 -12.91
N THR A 52 3.75 10.81 -13.41
CA THR A 52 3.62 9.65 -14.31
C THR A 52 2.78 8.51 -13.72
N PRO A 53 2.86 8.15 -12.42
CA PRO A 53 1.97 7.13 -11.85
C PRO A 53 0.48 7.49 -12.00
N ASN A 54 0.10 8.76 -11.80
CA ASN A 54 -1.28 9.21 -11.99
C ASN A 54 -1.70 9.06 -13.45
N GLU A 55 -0.89 9.52 -14.41
CA GLU A 55 -1.22 9.43 -15.84
C GLU A 55 -1.26 7.99 -16.36
N SER A 56 -0.40 7.12 -15.81
CA SER A 56 -0.40 5.69 -16.12
C SER A 56 -1.71 5.04 -15.68
N LEU A 57 -2.18 5.32 -14.46
CA LEU A 57 -3.46 4.82 -13.98
C LEU A 57 -4.64 5.44 -14.71
N LYS A 58 -4.61 6.74 -15.04
CA LYS A 58 -5.66 7.36 -15.89
C LYS A 58 -5.77 6.67 -17.24
N THR A 59 -4.64 6.36 -17.87
CA THR A 59 -4.60 5.64 -19.15
C THR A 59 -5.15 4.22 -19.02
N LEU A 60 -4.84 3.53 -17.91
CA LEU A 60 -5.40 2.21 -17.60
C LEU A 60 -6.92 2.27 -17.40
N ILE A 61 -7.42 3.22 -16.61
CA ILE A 61 -8.84 3.40 -16.31
C ILE A 61 -9.64 3.75 -17.58
N LYS A 62 -9.08 4.52 -18.51
CA LYS A 62 -9.73 4.76 -19.82
C LYS A 62 -10.03 3.47 -20.58
N LYS A 63 -9.18 2.44 -20.44
CA LYS A 63 -9.39 1.11 -21.05
C LYS A 63 -10.25 0.19 -20.19
N HIS A 64 -10.30 0.46 -18.89
CA HIS A 64 -11.02 -0.34 -17.90
C HIS A 64 -11.84 0.58 -16.97
N PRO A 65 -12.96 1.14 -17.45
CA PRO A 65 -13.73 2.14 -16.72
C PRO A 65 -14.28 1.64 -15.37
N GLN A 66 -14.40 0.32 -15.17
CA GLN A 66 -14.81 -0.26 -13.89
C GLN A 66 -13.89 0.10 -12.72
N PHE A 67 -12.67 0.55 -12.98
CA PHE A 67 -11.73 1.00 -11.95
C PHE A 67 -11.79 2.51 -11.66
N GLU A 68 -12.69 3.24 -12.32
CA GLU A 68 -12.88 4.67 -12.07
C GLU A 68 -13.23 4.89 -10.58
N LYS A 69 -12.57 5.88 -9.96
CA LYS A 69 -12.65 6.19 -8.51
C LYS A 69 -12.17 5.08 -7.57
N MET A 70 -11.96 3.85 -8.05
CA MET A 70 -11.44 2.73 -7.26
C MET A 70 -9.92 2.65 -7.27
N LEU A 71 -9.28 3.13 -8.34
CA LEU A 71 -7.84 2.99 -8.54
C LEU A 71 -7.16 4.36 -8.66
N THR A 72 -6.38 4.72 -7.64
CA THR A 72 -5.50 5.90 -7.66
C THR A 72 -4.19 5.57 -6.93
N PRO A 73 -3.08 6.31 -7.13
CA PRO A 73 -1.85 6.04 -6.38
C PRO A 73 -2.03 6.17 -4.87
N HIS A 74 -2.90 7.10 -4.43
CA HIS A 74 -3.23 7.26 -3.02
C HIS A 74 -4.00 6.05 -2.48
N ILE A 75 -4.97 5.51 -3.22
CA ILE A 75 -5.71 4.30 -2.81
C ILE A 75 -4.75 3.11 -2.73
N LEU A 76 -3.87 2.90 -3.71
CA LEU A 76 -2.87 1.82 -3.66
C LEU A 76 -1.99 1.90 -2.40
N ARG A 77 -1.56 3.12 -2.04
CA ARG A 77 -0.79 3.34 -0.81
C ARG A 77 -1.62 3.04 0.44
N ASN A 78 -2.88 3.44 0.49
CA ASN A 78 -3.79 3.10 1.60
C ASN A 78 -3.95 1.58 1.72
N THR A 79 -4.22 0.89 0.61
CA THR A 79 -4.37 -0.56 0.57
C THR A 79 -3.12 -1.28 1.08
N PHE A 80 -1.91 -0.83 0.70
CA PHE A 80 -0.67 -1.39 1.23
C PHE A 80 -0.59 -1.29 2.76
N HIS A 81 -0.89 -0.11 3.32
CA HIS A 81 -0.84 0.10 4.77
C HIS A 81 -1.96 -0.63 5.53
N ASP A 82 -3.13 -0.77 4.92
CA ASP A 82 -4.22 -1.60 5.42
C ASP A 82 -3.80 -3.08 5.53
N LEU A 83 -3.26 -3.65 4.45
CA LEU A 83 -2.80 -5.04 4.42
C LEU A 83 -1.65 -5.28 5.41
N LEU A 84 -0.71 -4.32 5.49
CA LEU A 84 0.37 -4.37 6.48
C LEU A 84 -0.19 -4.32 7.91
N SER A 85 -1.16 -3.45 8.18
CA SER A 85 -1.81 -3.33 9.49
C SER A 85 -2.47 -4.64 9.93
N GLU A 86 -3.21 -5.29 9.04
CA GLU A 86 -3.85 -6.60 9.30
C GLU A 86 -2.82 -7.71 9.54
N LYS A 87 -1.76 -7.75 8.73
CA LYS A 87 -0.68 -8.72 8.92
C LYS A 87 0.04 -8.52 10.24
N LEU A 88 0.30 -7.28 10.65
CA LEU A 88 0.89 -6.97 11.95
C LEU A 88 -0.02 -7.36 13.10
N ASP A 89 -1.33 -7.15 12.96
CA ASP A 89 -2.25 -7.53 14.02
C ASP A 89 -2.24 -9.03 14.28
N SER A 90 -2.29 -9.86 13.23
CA SER A 90 -2.21 -11.32 13.35
C SER A 90 -0.84 -11.81 13.83
N THR A 91 0.24 -11.15 13.42
CA THR A 91 1.62 -11.56 13.81
C THR A 91 1.94 -11.21 15.27
N LEU A 92 1.22 -10.24 15.85
CA LEU A 92 1.42 -9.78 17.22
C LEU A 92 0.34 -10.30 18.19
N ASP A 93 -0.44 -11.30 17.79
CA ASP A 93 -1.40 -11.96 18.67
C ASP A 93 -0.66 -12.64 19.84
N GLY A 94 -0.91 -12.19 21.06
CA GLY A 94 -0.18 -12.58 22.27
C GLY A 94 0.64 -11.45 22.91
N HIS A 95 0.87 -10.34 22.21
CA HIS A 95 1.45 -9.14 22.82
C HIS A 95 0.38 -8.35 23.58
N GLY A 96 0.76 -7.77 24.73
CA GLY A 96 -0.11 -6.84 25.46
C GLY A 96 -0.45 -5.60 24.61
N PRO A 97 -1.61 -4.95 24.82
CA PRO A 97 -2.11 -3.88 23.95
C PRO A 97 -1.13 -2.72 23.72
N ILE A 98 -0.41 -2.30 24.78
CA ILE A 98 0.58 -1.22 24.72
C ILE A 98 1.77 -1.60 23.85
N ALA A 99 2.31 -2.82 24.03
CA ALA A 99 3.44 -3.31 23.26
C ALA A 99 3.06 -3.48 21.78
N LYS A 100 1.88 -4.04 21.50
CA LYS A 100 1.34 -4.21 20.14
C LYS A 100 1.26 -2.86 19.41
N GLN A 101 0.70 -1.84 20.06
CA GLN A 101 0.56 -0.51 19.47
C GLN A 101 1.91 0.15 19.18
N GLY A 102 2.87 0.04 20.11
CA GLY A 102 4.23 0.57 19.93
C GLY A 102 4.93 -0.05 18.72
N ILE A 103 5.00 -1.39 18.68
CA ILE A 103 5.64 -2.14 17.58
C ILE A 103 4.96 -1.82 16.24
N LYS A 104 3.62 -1.85 16.20
CA LYS A 104 2.87 -1.56 14.98
C LYS A 104 3.14 -0.16 14.43
N THR A 105 3.25 0.83 15.32
CA THR A 105 3.54 2.22 14.94
C THR A 105 4.92 2.31 14.30
N THR A 106 5.95 1.78 14.96
CA THR A 106 7.33 1.80 14.44
C THR A 106 7.46 1.11 13.08
N LEU A 107 6.82 -0.06 12.90
CA LEU A 107 6.88 -0.80 11.64
C LEU A 107 6.14 -0.07 10.50
N GLN A 108 5.00 0.55 10.78
CA GLN A 108 4.30 1.35 9.77
C GLN A 108 5.07 2.62 9.37
N GLU A 109 5.73 3.28 10.33
CA GLU A 109 6.59 4.44 10.05
C GLU A 109 7.74 4.05 9.14
N TYR A 110 8.44 2.97 9.47
CA TYR A 110 9.53 2.45 8.65
C TYR A 110 9.02 2.07 7.26
N ALA A 111 7.96 1.27 7.15
CA ALA A 111 7.40 0.83 5.88
C ALA A 111 6.90 2.00 5.01
N GLY A 112 6.34 3.05 5.63
CA GLY A 112 5.88 4.26 4.97
C GLY A 112 6.99 5.25 4.59
N GLY A 113 8.19 5.09 5.15
CA GLY A 113 9.29 6.05 5.04
C GLY A 113 9.02 7.35 5.80
N TRP A 114 8.25 7.27 6.89
CA TRP A 114 7.87 8.42 7.72
C TRP A 114 8.85 8.65 8.87
N SER A 115 8.87 9.88 9.38
CA SER A 115 9.61 10.20 10.60
C SER A 115 8.96 9.54 11.82
N PRO A 116 9.73 9.24 12.89
CA PRO A 116 9.15 8.82 14.16
C PRO A 116 8.09 9.81 14.68
N GLY A 117 6.99 9.29 15.20
CA GLY A 117 5.83 10.06 15.66
C GLY A 117 4.93 10.61 14.53
N SER A 118 4.98 10.03 13.32
CA SER A 118 4.24 10.58 12.19
C SER A 118 2.73 10.37 12.32
N SER A 119 1.96 11.45 12.17
CA SER A 119 0.49 11.37 12.11
C SER A 119 -0.04 10.54 10.93
N MET A 120 0.81 10.22 9.95
CA MET A 120 0.44 9.38 8.80
C MET A 120 0.07 7.95 9.22
N VAL A 121 0.68 7.42 10.28
CA VAL A 121 0.34 6.08 10.83
C VAL A 121 -1.13 5.97 11.21
N HIS A 122 -1.77 7.07 11.62
CA HIS A 122 -3.19 7.09 11.96
C HIS A 122 -4.10 7.33 10.74
N LYS A 123 -3.56 7.81 9.61
CA LYS A 123 -4.35 8.17 8.42
C LYS A 123 -4.52 7.02 7.44
N TYR A 124 -3.49 6.21 7.25
CA TYR A 124 -3.46 5.18 6.20
C TYR A 124 -4.17 3.85 6.52
N PRO A 125 -4.26 3.36 7.79
CA PRO A 125 -4.98 2.12 8.09
C PRO A 125 -6.51 2.30 8.26
N LYS A 126 -7.09 3.42 7.81
CA LYS A 126 -8.53 3.71 7.98
C LYS A 126 -9.44 2.64 7.38
N GLY A 127 -9.05 2.02 6.27
CA GLY A 127 -9.85 0.97 5.63
C GLY A 127 -9.87 -0.32 6.46
N SER A 128 -8.74 -0.71 7.05
CA SER A 128 -8.69 -1.86 7.97
C SER A 128 -9.52 -1.64 9.24
N ILE A 129 -9.52 -0.42 9.78
CA ILE A 129 -10.37 -0.04 10.91
C ILE A 129 -11.85 -0.08 10.50
N GLN A 130 -12.20 0.49 9.34
CA GLN A 130 -13.57 0.49 8.84
C GLN A 130 -14.10 -0.93 8.60
N ARG A 131 -13.29 -1.83 8.02
CA ARG A 131 -13.65 -3.25 7.84
C ARG A 131 -13.95 -3.91 9.18
N ARG A 132 -13.07 -3.77 10.16
CA ARG A 132 -13.27 -4.33 11.50
C ARG A 132 -14.49 -3.78 12.22
N VAL A 133 -14.73 -2.48 12.13
CA VAL A 133 -15.95 -1.86 12.68
C VAL A 133 -17.18 -2.46 12.00
N GLY A 134 -17.14 -2.65 10.68
CA GLY A 134 -18.19 -3.34 9.94
C GLY A 134 -18.42 -4.78 10.40
N GLU A 135 -17.37 -5.58 10.55
CA GLU A 135 -17.44 -6.96 11.06
C GLU A 135 -18.05 -7.00 12.46
N LEU A 136 -17.64 -6.09 13.36
CA LEU A 136 -18.20 -5.97 14.70
C LEU A 136 -19.68 -5.57 14.69
N HIS A 137 -20.07 -4.63 13.82
CA HIS A 137 -21.48 -4.25 13.65
C HIS A 137 -22.33 -5.44 13.18
N LEU A 138 -21.84 -6.22 12.21
CA LEU A 138 -22.55 -7.41 11.72
C LEU A 138 -22.66 -8.47 12.81
N ALA A 139 -21.59 -8.75 13.54
CA ALA A 139 -21.61 -9.70 14.65
C ALA A 139 -22.59 -9.29 15.75
N LEU A 140 -22.64 -8.00 16.08
CA LEU A 140 -23.58 -7.46 17.06
C LEU A 140 -25.04 -7.57 16.58
N GLN A 141 -25.30 -7.22 15.32
CA GLN A 141 -26.63 -7.34 14.73
C GLN A 141 -27.13 -8.79 14.73
N ASN A 142 -26.27 -9.74 14.32
CA ASN A 142 -26.60 -11.15 14.32
C ASN A 142 -26.93 -11.66 15.73
N LYS A 143 -26.09 -11.31 16.73
CA LYS A 143 -26.33 -11.70 18.11
C LYS A 143 -27.67 -11.16 18.65
N ILE A 144 -27.99 -9.90 18.39
CA ILE A 144 -29.26 -9.29 18.83
C ILE A 144 -30.46 -10.00 18.18
N LEU A 145 -30.36 -10.33 16.88
CA LEU A 145 -31.44 -11.01 16.15
C LEU A 145 -31.61 -12.47 16.59
N GLU A 146 -30.53 -13.17 16.92
CA GLU A 146 -30.56 -14.53 17.49
C GLU A 146 -31.20 -14.55 18.88
N GLU A 147 -30.80 -13.65 19.79
CA GLU A 147 -31.38 -13.53 21.14
C GLU A 147 -32.89 -13.15 21.12
N THR A 148 -33.33 -12.45 20.08
CA THR A 148 -34.76 -12.11 19.89
C THR A 148 -35.58 -13.31 19.41
N ASN A 149 -34.97 -14.27 18.70
CA ASN A 149 -35.65 -15.46 18.21
C ASN A 149 -35.73 -16.59 19.26
N ASP A 150 -34.78 -16.66 20.20
CA ASP A 150 -34.77 -17.66 21.28
C ASP A 150 -35.69 -17.30 22.48
N GLY A 151 -36.33 -16.12 22.44
CA GLY A 151 -37.25 -15.62 23.47
C GLY A 151 -38.75 -15.78 23.18
N ASN A 152 -39.13 -16.49 22.11
CA ASN A 152 -40.53 -16.79 21.75
C ASN A 152 -40.86 -18.28 21.93
#